data_AF-A0A7N2M0W7-F1
#
_entry.id   AF-A0A7N2M0W7-F1
#
_cell.length_a   1.000
_cell.length_b   1.000
_cell.length_c   1.000
_cell.angle_alpha   90.00
_cell.angle_beta   90.00
_cell.angle_gamma   90.00
#
_symmetry.space_group_name_H-M   'P 1'
#
loop_
_entity.id
_entity.type
_entity.pdbx_description
1 polymer ?
#
loop_
_entity_poly.entity_id
_entity_poly.type
_entity_poly.pdbx_seq_one_letter_code
_entity_poly.pdbx_strand_id
1 'polypeptide(L)'
;MKLLIPSGYKEQETLLVPVVAPLLSFILSTITVYLTNAKDHGIDIVKQVQEGLNPSSVHQLQFDGSYVEGVAKIGFIVAVVALTVGETMAVGRFFASIKGHHINANKEMVSLGFMNIIGSMTSCYIATATVMISLKLFTSLMYYTPVAVIATIVLVAIPRLINLSEASNIWKVDKLDFLACIGAFFGVLFSCVEVGLLVAVTFTFAF
;
A
#
# COMPACT_ATOMS: atom_id res chain seq x y z
N MET A 1 46.04 4.31 2.92
CA MET A 1 44.82 4.35 2.07
C MET A 1 44.18 2.96 2.13
N LYS A 2 43.23 2.76 3.06
CA LYS A 2 42.53 1.47 3.22
C LYS A 2 41.35 1.45 2.23
N LEU A 3 41.36 0.47 1.33
CA LEU A 3 40.22 0.09 0.51
C LEU A 3 39.07 -0.33 1.44
N LEU A 4 38.01 0.49 1.51
CA LEU A 4 36.76 0.11 2.16
C LEU A 4 35.96 -0.74 1.17
N ILE A 5 36.08 -2.05 1.37
CA ILE A 5 35.22 -3.07 0.76
C ILE A 5 33.78 -2.77 1.19
N PRO A 6 32.80 -2.62 0.28
CA PRO A 6 31.42 -2.41 0.66
C PRO A 6 30.91 -3.66 1.37
N SER A 7 30.37 -3.45 2.58
CA SER A 7 29.77 -4.46 3.45
C SER A 7 28.45 -4.99 2.84
N GLY A 8 28.53 -5.78 1.78
CA GLY A 8 27.38 -6.22 0.96
C GLY A 8 26.89 -7.66 1.17
N TYR A 9 27.20 -8.33 2.29
CA TYR A 9 26.90 -9.77 2.45
C TYR A 9 26.25 -10.16 3.79
N LYS A 10 25.55 -9.24 4.47
CA LYS A 10 24.80 -9.56 5.71
C LYS A 10 23.31 -9.23 5.68
N GLU A 11 22.82 -8.66 4.58
CA GLU A 11 21.45 -8.15 4.46
C GLU A 11 20.49 -9.08 3.69
N GLN A 12 21.02 -10.10 3.01
CA GLN A 12 20.24 -10.94 2.10
C GLN A 12 19.40 -12.01 2.84
N GLU A 13 19.81 -12.42 4.03
CA GLU A 13 19.05 -13.39 4.86
C GLU A 13 17.90 -12.73 5.65
N THR A 14 18.02 -11.43 5.98
CA THR A 14 16.96 -10.65 6.65
C THR A 14 15.82 -10.23 5.71
N LEU A 15 16.04 -10.29 4.40
CA LEU A 15 15.07 -9.93 3.37
C LEU A 15 14.03 -11.05 3.12
N LEU A 16 14.37 -12.30 3.46
CA LEU A 16 13.47 -13.45 3.32
C LEU A 16 12.36 -13.44 4.39
N VAL A 17 12.69 -12.99 5.61
CA VAL A 17 11.78 -12.95 6.76
C VAL A 17 10.49 -12.17 6.50
N PRO A 18 10.49 -10.93 5.96
CA PRO A 18 9.26 -10.19 5.67
C PRO A 18 8.33 -10.85 4.65
N VAL A 19 8.87 -11.65 3.73
CA VAL A 19 8.07 -12.32 2.69
C VAL A 19 7.57 -13.69 3.17
N VAL A 20 8.44 -14.44 3.84
CA VAL A 20 8.14 -15.82 4.26
C VAL A 20 7.33 -15.86 5.55
N ALA A 21 7.49 -14.90 6.47
CA ALA A 21 6.77 -14.92 7.75
C ALA A 21 5.24 -14.79 7.60
N PRO A 22 4.68 -13.89 6.78
CA PRO A 22 3.23 -13.82 6.56
C PRO A 22 2.68 -15.09 5.90
N LEU A 23 3.41 -15.64 4.92
CA LEU A 23 3.02 -16.87 4.22
C LEU A 23 3.03 -18.08 5.15
N LEU A 24 4.07 -18.26 5.95
CA LEU A 24 4.17 -19.37 6.89
C LEU A 24 3.13 -19.26 8.01
N SER A 25 2.90 -18.05 8.53
CA SER A 25 1.85 -17.78 9.51
C SER A 25 0.47 -18.12 8.96
N PHE A 26 0.20 -17.75 7.71
CA PHE A 26 -1.04 -18.06 7.01
C PHE A 26 -1.27 -19.57 6.82
N ILE A 27 -0.22 -20.28 6.38
CA ILE A 27 -0.27 -21.74 6.15
C ILE A 27 -0.48 -22.48 7.47
N LEU A 28 0.32 -22.18 8.51
CA LEU A 28 0.21 -22.82 9.82
C LEU A 28 -1.16 -22.60 10.44
N SER A 29 -1.69 -21.37 10.36
CA SER A 29 -3.04 -21.08 10.85
C SER A 29 -4.11 -21.90 10.15
N THR A 30 -4.04 -21.99 8.82
CA THR A 30 -5.00 -22.75 8.03
C THR A 30 -5.00 -24.23 8.43
N ILE A 31 -3.80 -24.81 8.67
CA ILE A 31 -3.66 -26.20 9.13
C ILE A 31 -4.25 -26.37 10.53
N THR A 32 -3.96 -25.47 11.47
CA THR A 32 -4.49 -25.55 12.84
C THR A 32 -6.02 -25.47 12.86
N VAL A 33 -6.62 -24.56 12.08
CA VAL A 33 -8.09 -24.42 11.99
C VAL A 33 -8.74 -25.64 11.35
N TYR A 34 -8.10 -26.20 10.32
CA TYR A 34 -8.56 -27.42 9.66
C TYR A 34 -8.56 -28.62 10.61
N LEU A 35 -7.49 -28.80 11.41
CA LEU A 35 -7.38 -29.90 12.38
C LEU A 35 -8.35 -29.76 13.57
N THR A 36 -8.61 -28.53 14.01
CA THR A 36 -9.44 -28.26 15.20
C THR A 36 -10.93 -28.11 14.88
N ASN A 37 -11.35 -28.23 13.61
CA ASN A 37 -12.72 -27.96 13.15
C ASN A 37 -13.28 -26.66 13.78
N ALA A 38 -12.48 -25.58 13.69
CA ALA A 38 -12.73 -24.38 14.50
C ALA A 38 -14.02 -23.60 14.14
N LYS A 39 -14.73 -24.01 13.09
CA LYS A 39 -16.08 -23.54 12.78
C LYS A 39 -17.07 -23.78 13.92
N ASP A 40 -16.95 -24.92 14.61
CA ASP A 40 -17.86 -25.28 15.71
C ASP A 40 -17.56 -24.49 17.00
N HIS A 41 -16.41 -23.81 17.03
CA HIS A 41 -15.95 -22.98 18.15
C HIS A 41 -16.22 -21.47 17.94
N GLY A 42 -16.98 -21.09 16.91
CA GLY A 42 -17.42 -19.71 16.69
C GLY A 42 -16.35 -18.75 16.17
N ILE A 43 -15.27 -19.26 15.57
CA ILE A 43 -14.23 -18.41 14.97
C ILE A 43 -14.73 -17.81 13.65
N ASP A 44 -14.63 -16.49 13.51
CA ASP A 44 -14.96 -15.80 12.26
C ASP A 44 -13.91 -16.12 11.18
N ILE A 45 -14.36 -16.85 10.17
CA ILE A 45 -13.56 -17.28 9.01
C ILE A 45 -13.94 -16.43 7.80
N VAL A 46 -12.98 -16.27 6.88
CA VAL A 46 -13.22 -15.55 5.64
C VAL A 46 -14.37 -16.22 4.87
N LYS A 47 -15.48 -15.51 4.68
CA LYS A 47 -16.63 -15.97 3.90
C LYS A 47 -16.22 -16.15 2.43
N GLN A 48 -16.95 -16.99 1.71
CA GLN A 48 -16.73 -17.14 0.26
C GLN A 48 -16.79 -15.78 -0.42
N VAL A 49 -15.69 -15.43 -1.09
CA VAL A 49 -15.60 -14.27 -1.96
C VAL A 49 -16.42 -14.58 -3.20
N GLN A 50 -17.27 -13.64 -3.64
CA GLN A 50 -18.03 -13.81 -4.88
C GLN A 50 -17.06 -13.96 -6.05
N GLU A 51 -17.07 -15.13 -6.67
CA GLU A 51 -16.28 -15.42 -7.86
C GLU A 51 -17.02 -14.89 -9.09
N GLY A 52 -16.43 -13.94 -9.81
CA GLY A 52 -17.03 -13.36 -11.01
C GLY A 52 -16.28 -12.14 -11.50
N LEU A 53 -16.32 -11.90 -12.82
CA LEU A 53 -15.78 -10.68 -13.39
C LEU A 53 -16.75 -9.53 -13.06
N ASN A 54 -16.23 -8.45 -12.51
CA ASN A 54 -17.04 -7.27 -12.27
C ASN A 54 -17.50 -6.70 -13.63
N PRO A 55 -18.80 -6.45 -13.87
CA PRO A 55 -19.25 -5.82 -15.10
C PRO A 55 -18.62 -4.43 -15.27
N SER A 56 -18.62 -3.91 -16.49
CA SER A 56 -18.05 -2.59 -16.79
C SER A 56 -18.76 -1.49 -15.97
N SER A 57 -17.99 -0.69 -15.23
CA SER A 57 -18.51 0.38 -14.37
C SER A 57 -18.81 1.68 -15.12
N VAL A 58 -18.63 1.73 -16.45
CA VAL A 58 -18.92 2.93 -17.26
C VAL A 58 -20.33 3.47 -17.04
N HIS A 59 -21.33 2.59 -16.95
CA HIS A 59 -22.72 3.01 -16.75
C HIS A 59 -23.00 3.52 -15.32
N GLN A 60 -22.16 3.17 -14.36
CA GLN A 60 -22.34 3.53 -12.95
C GLN A 60 -21.71 4.88 -12.59
N LEU A 61 -21.15 5.61 -13.55
CA LEU A 61 -20.59 6.94 -13.34
C LEU A 61 -21.71 7.97 -13.12
N GLN A 62 -21.88 8.38 -11.87
CA GLN A 62 -22.86 9.38 -11.46
C GLN A 62 -22.18 10.72 -11.18
N PHE A 63 -22.42 11.72 -12.04
CA PHE A 63 -21.82 13.06 -11.93
C PHE A 63 -22.75 14.11 -11.29
N ASP A 64 -24.00 13.76 -10.99
CA ASP A 64 -25.02 14.69 -10.47
C ASP A 64 -25.38 14.42 -8.98
N GLY A 65 -24.65 13.54 -8.31
CA GLY A 65 -24.96 13.14 -6.92
C GLY A 65 -24.39 14.08 -5.86
N SER A 66 -25.03 14.12 -4.68
CA SER A 66 -24.53 14.85 -3.49
C SER A 66 -23.13 14.43 -3.01
N TYR A 67 -22.63 13.28 -3.47
CA TYR A 67 -21.31 12.74 -3.12
C TYR A 67 -20.19 13.16 -4.07
N VAL A 68 -20.51 13.79 -5.22
CA VAL A 68 -19.52 14.15 -6.25
C VAL A 68 -18.49 15.12 -5.70
N GLU A 69 -18.90 16.07 -4.87
CA GLU A 69 -17.98 17.01 -4.21
C GLU A 69 -17.01 16.27 -3.26
N GLY A 70 -17.52 15.33 -2.46
CA GLY A 70 -16.69 14.55 -1.54
C GLY A 70 -15.68 13.68 -2.29
N VAL A 71 -16.13 12.99 -3.35
CA VAL A 71 -15.27 12.15 -4.18
C VAL A 71 -14.22 12.98 -4.92
N ALA A 72 -14.59 14.18 -5.40
CA ALA A 72 -13.65 15.09 -6.04
C ALA A 72 -12.55 15.57 -5.07
N LYS A 73 -12.91 15.91 -3.82
CA LYS A 73 -11.93 16.28 -2.77
C LYS A 73 -10.97 15.14 -2.47
N ILE A 74 -11.48 13.93 -2.24
CA ILE A 74 -10.65 12.74 -1.97
C ILE A 74 -9.76 12.43 -3.17
N GLY A 75 -10.29 12.48 -4.40
CA GLY A 75 -9.53 12.25 -5.63
C GLY A 75 -8.38 13.24 -5.82
N PHE A 76 -8.61 14.51 -5.50
CA PHE A 76 -7.56 15.53 -5.53
C PHE A 76 -6.42 15.21 -4.54
N ILE A 77 -6.76 14.75 -3.34
CA ILE A 77 -5.78 14.43 -2.30
C ILE A 77 -4.96 13.21 -2.69
N VAL A 78 -5.61 12.16 -3.19
CA VAL A 78 -4.92 10.98 -3.70
C VAL A 78 -3.97 11.37 -4.84
N ALA A 79 -4.37 12.31 -5.71
CA ALA A 79 -3.48 12.81 -6.76
C ALA A 79 -2.26 13.53 -6.18
N VAL A 80 -2.43 14.46 -5.23
CA VAL A 80 -1.30 15.16 -4.59
C VAL A 80 -0.37 14.21 -3.83
N VAL A 81 -0.93 13.22 -3.12
CA VAL A 81 -0.15 12.17 -2.45
C VAL A 81 0.66 11.37 -3.47
N ALA A 82 0.06 10.98 -4.61
CA ALA A 82 0.78 10.28 -5.67
C ALA A 82 1.94 11.10 -6.28
N LEU A 83 1.81 12.43 -6.34
CA LEU A 83 2.88 13.34 -6.79
C LEU A 83 4.03 13.44 -5.80
N THR A 84 3.70 13.49 -4.51
CA THR A 84 4.65 13.80 -3.44
C THR A 84 5.36 12.56 -2.92
N VAL A 85 4.64 11.46 -2.72
CA VAL A 85 5.15 10.22 -2.14
C VAL A 85 6.08 9.48 -3.11
N GLY A 86 5.93 9.70 -4.42
CA GLY A 86 6.89 9.23 -5.42
C GLY A 86 7.09 7.71 -5.46
N GLU A 87 6.26 6.90 -4.79
CA GLU A 87 6.36 5.44 -4.72
C GLU A 87 6.53 4.82 -6.12
N THR A 88 5.67 5.22 -7.05
CA THR A 88 5.74 4.76 -8.45
C THR A 88 7.02 5.23 -9.14
N MET A 89 7.46 6.47 -8.90
CA MET A 89 8.68 7.03 -9.48
C MET A 89 9.93 6.35 -8.91
N ALA A 90 9.92 6.00 -7.63
CA ALA A 90 11.02 5.34 -6.94
C ALA A 90 11.24 3.94 -7.51
N VAL A 91 10.17 3.17 -7.71
CA VAL A 91 10.24 1.84 -8.32
C VAL A 91 10.68 1.93 -9.79
N GLY A 92 10.10 2.86 -10.57
CA GLY A 92 10.48 3.11 -11.95
C GLY A 92 11.97 3.45 -12.07
N ARG A 93 12.43 4.46 -11.31
CA ARG A 93 13.83 4.87 -11.26
C ARG A 93 14.77 3.79 -10.74
N PHE A 94 14.32 2.94 -9.83
CA PHE A 94 15.11 1.81 -9.36
C PHE A 94 15.40 0.83 -10.51
N PHE A 95 14.37 0.37 -11.24
CA PHE A 95 14.57 -0.51 -12.39
C PHE A 95 15.33 0.18 -13.54
N ALA A 96 15.09 1.48 -13.74
CA ALA A 96 15.81 2.27 -14.72
C ALA A 96 17.30 2.41 -14.38
N SER A 97 17.61 2.62 -13.09
CA SER A 97 18.98 2.70 -12.57
C SER A 97 19.72 1.38 -12.73
N ILE A 98 19.04 0.24 -12.55
CA ILE A 98 19.64 -1.09 -12.77
C ILE A 98 19.94 -1.30 -14.27
N LYS A 99 19.07 -0.82 -15.16
CA LYS A 99 19.20 -1.01 -16.60
C LYS A 99 19.91 0.15 -17.33
N GLY A 100 20.36 1.18 -16.63
CA GLY A 100 20.96 2.39 -17.21
C GLY A 100 20.03 3.20 -18.12
N HIS A 101 18.70 3.09 -17.95
CA HIS A 101 17.72 3.84 -18.74
C HIS A 101 17.32 5.14 -18.02
N HIS A 102 16.99 6.18 -18.78
CA HIS A 102 16.42 7.41 -18.23
C HIS A 102 14.90 7.33 -18.20
N ILE A 103 14.32 7.51 -17.02
CA ILE A 103 12.88 7.59 -16.82
C ILE A 103 12.47 9.04 -16.56
N ASN A 104 11.43 9.48 -17.27
CA ASN A 104 10.87 10.83 -17.15
C ASN A 104 9.62 10.79 -16.26
N ALA A 105 9.73 11.39 -15.08
CA ALA A 105 8.67 11.39 -14.06
C ALA A 105 7.33 11.97 -14.57
N ASN A 106 7.38 13.02 -15.40
CA ASN A 106 6.16 13.62 -15.95
C ASN A 106 5.40 12.63 -16.85
N LYS A 107 6.13 11.80 -17.61
CA LYS A 107 5.51 10.77 -18.46
C LYS A 107 4.92 9.63 -17.63
N GLU A 108 5.64 9.20 -16.59
CA GLU A 108 5.13 8.15 -15.68
C GLU A 108 3.85 8.61 -14.97
N MET A 109 3.83 9.84 -14.48
CA MET A 109 2.68 10.41 -13.77
C MET A 109 1.45 10.54 -14.68
N VAL A 110 1.64 11.03 -15.91
CA VAL A 110 0.55 11.08 -16.90
C VAL A 110 0.04 9.67 -17.22
N SER A 111 0.94 8.70 -17.39
CA SER A 111 0.55 7.31 -17.66
C SER A 111 -0.25 6.68 -16.51
N LEU A 112 0.11 6.98 -15.26
CA LEU A 112 -0.60 6.51 -14.07
C LEU A 112 -2.01 7.11 -14.00
N GLY A 113 -2.16 8.40 -14.31
CA GLY A 113 -3.48 9.05 -14.41
C GLY A 113 -4.36 8.38 -15.47
N PHE A 114 -3.83 8.17 -16.68
CA PHE A 114 -4.57 7.49 -17.75
C PHE A 114 -4.97 6.06 -17.38
N MET A 115 -4.05 5.31 -16.76
CA MET A 115 -4.32 3.94 -16.30
C MET A 115 -5.45 3.90 -15.27
N ASN A 116 -5.49 4.85 -14.34
CA ASN A 116 -6.56 4.91 -13.32
C ASN A 116 -7.91 5.29 -13.91
N ILE A 117 -7.97 6.22 -14.88
CA ILE A 117 -9.22 6.58 -15.58
C ILE A 117 -9.76 5.36 -16.35
N ILE A 118 -8.92 4.72 -17.16
CA ILE A 118 -9.30 3.53 -17.93
C ILE A 118 -9.67 2.37 -16.99
N GLY A 119 -8.91 2.17 -15.92
CA GLY A 119 -9.16 1.17 -14.89
C GLY A 119 -10.51 1.36 -14.21
N SER A 120 -10.86 2.60 -13.84
CA SER A 120 -12.15 2.94 -13.25
C SER A 120 -13.32 2.66 -14.19
N MET A 121 -13.16 2.91 -15.50
CA MET A 121 -14.20 2.61 -16.50
C MET A 121 -14.38 1.09 -16.69
N THR A 122 -13.27 0.35 -16.68
CA THR A 122 -13.23 -1.09 -16.96
C THR A 122 -13.31 -1.95 -15.70
N SER A 123 -13.67 -1.38 -14.54
CA SER A 123 -13.72 -2.11 -13.27
C SER A 123 -12.42 -2.87 -12.94
N CYS A 124 -11.28 -2.33 -13.39
CA CYS A 124 -9.95 -2.92 -13.26
C CYS A 124 -9.88 -4.40 -13.72
N TYR A 125 -10.46 -4.76 -14.87
CA TYR A 125 -10.52 -6.14 -15.39
C TYR A 125 -9.21 -6.93 -15.25
N ILE A 126 -8.06 -6.33 -15.58
CA ILE A 126 -6.75 -7.00 -15.52
C ILE A 126 -6.41 -7.39 -14.07
N ALA A 127 -6.51 -6.45 -13.14
CA ALA A 127 -6.27 -6.70 -11.73
C ALA A 127 -7.27 -7.72 -11.17
N THR A 128 -8.55 -7.56 -11.50
CA THR A 128 -9.62 -8.48 -11.11
C THR A 128 -9.36 -9.89 -11.65
N ALA A 129 -8.94 -10.05 -12.90
CA ALA A 129 -8.63 -11.35 -13.48
C ALA A 129 -7.42 -12.01 -12.80
N THR A 130 -6.34 -11.26 -12.54
CA THR A 130 -5.17 -11.77 -11.80
C THR A 130 -5.54 -12.22 -10.39
N VAL A 131 -6.33 -11.42 -9.66
CA VAL A 131 -6.83 -11.76 -8.33
C VAL A 131 -7.74 -12.98 -8.40
N MET A 132 -8.61 -13.09 -9.40
CA MET A 132 -9.53 -14.21 -9.53
C MET A 132 -8.82 -15.53 -9.84
N ILE A 133 -7.80 -15.50 -10.72
CA ILE A 133 -6.93 -16.67 -10.98
C ILE A 133 -6.20 -17.07 -9.69
N SER A 134 -5.71 -16.10 -8.93
CA SER A 134 -5.06 -16.34 -7.63
C SER A 134 -6.04 -16.93 -6.61
N LEU A 135 -7.23 -16.38 -6.47
CA LEU A 135 -8.28 -16.90 -5.59
C LEU A 135 -8.65 -18.32 -5.96
N LYS A 136 -8.79 -18.65 -7.26
CA LYS A 136 -9.10 -20.01 -7.68
C LYS A 136 -8.03 -21.03 -7.26
N LEU A 137 -6.76 -20.62 -7.24
CA LEU A 137 -5.66 -21.43 -6.72
C LEU A 137 -5.68 -21.55 -5.19
N PHE A 138 -6.11 -20.49 -4.48
CA PHE A 138 -6.07 -20.39 -3.01
C PHE A 138 -7.43 -20.54 -2.31
N THR A 139 -8.52 -20.83 -3.03
CA THR A 139 -9.91 -20.85 -2.51
C THR A 139 -10.07 -21.83 -1.35
N SER A 140 -9.45 -23.02 -1.47
CA SER A 140 -9.47 -24.03 -0.41
C SER A 140 -8.70 -23.59 0.84
N LEU A 141 -7.65 -22.78 0.68
CA LEU A 141 -6.85 -22.23 1.79
C LEU A 141 -7.55 -21.06 2.50
N MET A 142 -8.13 -20.14 1.73
CA MET A 142 -8.80 -18.94 2.26
C MET A 142 -10.05 -19.26 3.09
N TYR A 143 -10.78 -20.31 2.73
CA TYR A 143 -12.00 -20.70 3.45
C TYR A 143 -11.78 -21.01 4.94
N TYR A 144 -10.61 -21.56 5.27
CA TYR A 144 -10.26 -21.95 6.64
C TYR A 144 -9.36 -20.92 7.33
N THR A 145 -9.16 -19.74 6.73
CA THR A 145 -8.33 -18.71 7.32
C THR A 145 -9.14 -17.87 8.32
N PRO A 146 -8.70 -17.73 9.58
CA PRO A 146 -9.30 -16.80 10.54
C PRO A 146 -9.02 -15.35 10.18
N VAL A 147 -10.03 -14.49 10.36
CA VAL A 147 -9.87 -13.03 10.19
C VAL A 147 -8.77 -12.47 11.11
N ALA A 148 -8.56 -13.08 12.28
CA ALA A 148 -7.53 -12.70 13.24
C ALA A 148 -6.10 -12.79 12.66
N VAL A 149 -5.82 -13.74 11.77
CA VAL A 149 -4.48 -13.88 11.17
C VAL A 149 -4.22 -12.78 10.15
N ILE A 150 -5.23 -12.42 9.36
CA ILE A 150 -5.14 -11.29 8.43
C ILE A 150 -4.87 -10.00 9.23
N ALA A 151 -5.61 -9.78 10.33
CA ALA A 151 -5.38 -8.63 11.20
C ALA A 151 -3.96 -8.61 11.79
N THR A 152 -3.44 -9.77 12.21
CA THR A 152 -2.08 -9.90 12.74
C THR A 152 -1.03 -9.58 11.68
N ILE A 153 -1.20 -10.06 10.44
CA ILE A 153 -0.28 -9.75 9.32
C ILE A 153 -0.22 -8.24 9.07
N VAL A 154 -1.37 -7.57 9.05
CA VAL A 154 -1.44 -6.11 8.89
C VAL A 154 -0.72 -5.39 10.04
N LEU A 155 -0.97 -5.79 11.29
CA LEU A 155 -0.32 -5.19 12.46
C LEU A 155 1.20 -5.38 12.46
N VAL A 156 1.70 -6.53 12.00
CA VAL A 156 3.15 -6.79 11.89
C VAL A 156 3.79 -6.02 10.73
N ALA A 157 3.02 -5.65 9.71
CA ALA A 157 3.51 -4.83 8.59
C ALA A 157 3.72 -3.36 8.98
N ILE A 158 2.90 -2.80 9.88
CA ILE A 158 2.94 -1.38 10.24
C ILE A 158 4.31 -0.93 10.79
N PRO A 159 4.95 -1.61 11.76
CA PRO A 159 6.27 -1.19 12.26
C PRO A 159 7.36 -1.20 11.21
N ARG A 160 7.26 -2.06 10.19
CA ARG A 160 8.23 -2.11 9.08
C ARG A 160 8.10 -0.92 8.14
N LEU A 161 6.94 -0.27 8.11
CA LEU A 161 6.70 0.91 7.30
C LEU A 161 7.28 2.18 7.94
N ILE A 162 7.42 2.21 9.27
CA ILE A 162 7.90 3.39 10.01
C ILE A 162 9.43 3.37 10.08
N ASN A 163 10.07 4.28 9.33
CA ASN A 163 11.52 4.44 9.38
C ASN A 163 11.94 5.45 10.48
N LEU A 164 12.13 4.95 11.70
CA LEU A 164 12.54 5.78 12.85
C LEU A 164 13.95 6.37 12.70
N SER A 165 14.82 5.71 11.94
CA SER A 165 16.17 6.21 11.68
C SER A 165 16.14 7.49 10.86
N GLU A 166 15.28 7.54 9.85
CA GLU A 166 15.08 8.73 9.01
C GLU A 166 14.51 9.89 9.83
N ALA A 167 13.49 9.62 10.67
CA ALA A 167 12.89 10.65 11.53
C ALA A 167 13.91 11.29 12.49
N SER A 168 14.80 10.48 13.08
CA SER A 168 15.89 10.98 13.94
C SER A 168 16.95 11.76 13.17
N ASN A 169 17.20 11.37 11.92
CA ASN A 169 18.12 12.09 11.04
C ASN A 169 17.57 13.47 10.65
N ILE A 170 16.29 13.54 10.25
CA ILE A 170 15.62 14.80 9.90
C ILE A 170 15.65 15.77 11.08
N TRP A 171 15.35 15.32 12.31
CA TRP A 171 15.41 16.18 13.50
C TRP A 171 16.78 16.87 13.71
N LYS A 172 17.88 16.21 13.34
CA LYS A 172 19.23 16.75 13.47
C LYS A 172 19.60 17.70 12.34
N VAL A 173 19.05 17.49 11.15
CA VAL A 173 19.35 18.26 9.94
C VAL A 173 18.47 19.50 9.86
N ASP A 174 17.15 19.32 9.91
CA ASP A 174 16.18 20.40 9.84
C ASP A 174 14.99 20.16 10.77
N LYS A 175 14.86 21.05 11.76
CA LYS A 175 13.78 20.99 12.76
C LYS A 175 12.42 21.36 12.17
N LEU A 176 12.38 22.16 11.10
CA LEU A 176 11.14 22.59 10.46
C LEU A 176 10.53 21.43 9.66
N ASP A 177 11.35 20.68 8.93
CA ASP A 177 10.91 19.47 8.22
C ASP A 177 10.41 18.38 9.18
N PHE A 178 11.07 18.23 10.32
CA PHE A 178 10.58 17.31 11.35
C PHE A 178 9.24 17.77 11.94
N LEU A 179 9.06 19.09 12.15
CA LEU A 179 7.81 19.65 12.65
C LEU A 179 6.67 19.51 11.63
N ALA A 180 6.96 19.64 10.34
CA ALA A 180 6.02 19.36 9.27
C ALA A 180 5.60 17.88 9.28
N CYS A 181 6.55 16.96 9.43
CA CYS A 181 6.30 15.52 9.49
C CYS A 181 5.43 15.13 10.70
N ILE A 182 5.75 15.65 11.90
CA ILE A 182 4.99 15.36 13.12
C ILE A 182 3.59 15.98 13.07
N GLY A 183 3.48 17.19 12.51
CA GLY A 183 2.20 17.86 12.27
C GLY A 183 1.31 17.09 11.30
N ALA A 184 1.89 16.58 10.21
CA ALA A 184 1.19 15.73 9.26
C ALA A 184 0.70 14.42 9.91
N PHE A 185 1.57 13.74 10.67
CA PHE A 185 1.23 12.50 11.37
C PHE A 185 0.06 12.67 12.34
N PHE A 186 0.13 13.67 13.22
CA PHE A 186 -0.96 13.93 14.16
C PHE A 186 -2.22 14.48 13.47
N GLY A 187 -2.07 15.25 12.39
CA GLY A 187 -3.19 15.71 11.57
C GLY A 187 -3.98 14.56 10.95
N VAL A 188 -3.30 13.53 10.42
CA VAL A 188 -3.96 12.32 9.92
C VAL A 188 -4.58 11.50 11.06
N LEU A 189 -3.86 11.33 12.17
CA LEU A 189 -4.27 10.47 13.28
C LEU A 189 -5.53 10.97 14.01
N PHE A 190 -5.63 12.28 14.25
CA PHE A 190 -6.74 12.85 15.01
C PHE A 190 -7.90 13.36 14.15
N SER A 191 -7.65 13.72 12.90
CA SER A 191 -8.67 14.29 12.02
C SER A 191 -8.92 13.40 10.80
N CYS A 192 -8.08 13.53 9.77
CA CYS A 192 -8.19 12.80 8.52
C CYS A 192 -6.97 13.08 7.64
N VAL A 193 -6.81 12.29 6.58
CA VAL A 193 -5.72 12.43 5.60
C VAL A 193 -5.69 13.84 4.99
N GLU A 194 -6.86 14.45 4.78
CA GLU A 194 -7.01 15.82 4.27
C GLU A 194 -6.25 16.85 5.11
N VAL A 195 -6.50 16.85 6.42
CA VAL A 195 -5.91 17.84 7.34
C VAL A 195 -4.42 17.59 7.49
N GLY A 196 -3.99 16.32 7.59
CA GLY A 196 -2.56 15.99 7.68
C GLY A 196 -1.77 16.44 6.45
N LEU A 197 -2.33 16.25 5.25
CA LEU A 197 -1.70 16.71 4.01
C LEU A 197 -1.65 18.25 3.94
N LEU A 198 -2.75 18.92 4.33
CA LEU A 198 -2.79 20.39 4.32
C LEU A 198 -1.76 20.98 5.28
N VAL A 199 -1.61 20.42 6.48
CA VAL A 199 -0.58 20.83 7.45
C VAL A 199 0.81 20.64 6.86
N ALA A 200 1.09 19.49 6.23
CA ALA A 200 2.39 19.23 5.61
C ALA A 200 2.73 20.27 4.53
N VAL A 201 1.81 20.48 3.58
CA VAL A 201 2.00 21.38 2.44
C VAL A 201 2.15 22.83 2.92
N THR A 202 1.28 23.29 3.82
CA THR A 202 1.35 24.66 4.34
C THR A 202 2.65 24.92 5.09
N PHE A 203 3.14 23.96 5.88
CA PHE A 203 4.44 24.07 6.52
C PHE A 203 5.58 24.19 5.51
N THR A 204 5.58 23.36 4.45
CA THR A 204 6.62 23.40 3.41
C THR A 204 6.62 24.69 2.59
N PHE A 205 5.48 25.38 2.45
CA PHE A 205 5.42 26.66 1.74
C PHE A 205 5.61 27.89 2.63
N ALA A 206 5.41 27.75 3.95
CA ALA A 206 5.55 28.84 4.90
C ALA A 206 7.02 29.17 5.24
N PHE A 207 7.95 28.25 4.96
CA PHE A 207 9.37 28.33 5.28
C PHE A 207 10.21 27.91 4.07
#